data_AF-A0A232M6N2-F1
#
_entry.id   AF-A0A232M6N2-F1
#
_cell.length_a   1.000
_cell.length_b   1.000
_cell.length_c   1.000
_cell.angle_alpha   90.00
_cell.angle_beta   90.00
_cell.angle_gamma   90.00
#
_symmetry.space_group_name_H-M   'P 1'
#
loop_
_entity.id
_entity.type
_entity.pdbx_description
1 polymer ?
#
loop_
_entity_poly.entity_id
_entity_poly.type
_entity_poly.pdbx_seq_one_letter_code
_entity_poly.pdbx_strand_id
1 'polypeptide(L)'
;MRLGIQVSVPALNGDFRIPPDIVGLIILEAQPPLYGTLPNVSSDEAASQGSSRSKVDPRIVSDAILGLSDGLTVPFALSAGLSALGETKVVVLGGLAELAAGAISMGLGGYVGAKSEEESYNTTVREVDELVKQKPGEAHAIVRKTFKSYGLSESIISEICASLRGSPNRLRDFLIAFHHKQSKQPGNRAYISAITLALGYFIGGFIPLIPYFCVSQVIDAFYASAGVMAITLLVFGYAKTCIVRGWRGRDNIVAGLESGVQMCLVGGIAAGAAIGLVRMIDAGSH
;
A
#
# COMPACT_ATOMS: atom_id res chain seq x y z
N MET A 1 13.46 22.94 -27.24
CA MET A 1 13.33 21.90 -28.30
C MET A 1 12.26 20.91 -27.86
N ARG A 2 11.01 21.12 -28.29
CA ARG A 2 9.87 20.20 -28.09
C ARG A 2 9.26 20.01 -29.48
N LEU A 3 9.34 18.79 -30.01
CA LEU A 3 8.69 18.39 -31.26
C LEU A 3 7.18 18.38 -31.04
N GLY A 4 6.46 19.26 -31.75
CA GLY A 4 5.02 19.19 -31.91
C GLY A 4 4.68 18.30 -33.10
N ILE A 5 4.03 17.16 -32.84
CA ILE A 5 3.44 16.33 -33.90
C ILE A 5 2.07 16.95 -34.22
N GLN A 6 1.97 17.57 -35.39
CA GLN A 6 0.71 17.95 -36.03
C GLN A 6 0.02 16.69 -36.54
N VAL A 7 -1.21 16.43 -36.08
CA VAL A 7 -2.12 15.48 -36.73
C VAL A 7 -3.11 16.28 -37.57
N SER A 8 -3.02 16.10 -38.88
CA SER A 8 -3.86 16.75 -39.89
C SER A 8 -5.24 16.06 -39.94
N VAL A 9 -6.32 16.82 -39.78
CA VAL A 9 -7.70 16.37 -39.99
C VAL A 9 -8.13 16.81 -41.40
N PRO A 10 -8.65 15.94 -42.28
CA PRO A 10 -9.08 16.36 -43.61
C PRO A 10 -10.40 17.12 -43.54
N ALA A 11 -10.46 18.23 -44.29
CA ALA A 11 -11.67 19.01 -44.51
C ALA A 11 -12.69 18.24 -45.36
N LEU A 12 -13.94 18.15 -44.90
CA LEU A 12 -15.09 17.86 -45.75
C LEU A 12 -15.82 19.18 -46.00
N ASN A 13 -15.42 19.84 -47.09
CA ASN A 13 -16.23 20.85 -47.77
C ASN A 13 -17.22 20.10 -48.68
N GLY A 14 -18.51 20.19 -48.37
CA GLY A 14 -19.58 19.71 -49.22
C GLY A 14 -20.92 20.12 -48.64
N ASP A 15 -21.63 21.02 -49.32
CA ASP A 15 -23.00 21.41 -49.01
C ASP A 15 -23.92 20.18 -49.05
N PHE A 16 -24.25 19.63 -47.87
CA PHE A 16 -25.28 18.60 -47.74
C PHE A 16 -26.61 19.27 -47.37
N ARG A 17 -27.45 19.51 -48.37
CA ARG A 17 -28.84 19.90 -48.17
C ARG A 17 -29.68 18.67 -47.85
N ILE A 18 -30.32 18.66 -46.68
CA ILE A 18 -31.28 17.64 -46.27
C ILE A 18 -32.56 17.81 -47.12
N PRO A 19 -33.06 16.77 -47.83
CA PRO A 19 -34.29 16.86 -48.60
C PRO A 19 -35.53 17.01 -47.69
N PRO A 20 -36.57 17.75 -48.13
CA PRO A 20 -37.72 18.17 -47.31
C PRO A 20 -38.61 17.03 -46.78
N ASP A 21 -38.39 15.82 -47.26
CA ASP A 21 -39.11 14.58 -46.95
C ASP A 21 -38.56 13.85 -45.70
N ILE A 22 -37.40 14.27 -45.14
CA ILE A 22 -36.83 13.72 -43.90
C ILE A 22 -37.16 14.59 -42.66
N VAL A 23 -37.58 15.84 -42.85
CA VAL A 23 -37.96 16.74 -41.75
C VAL A 23 -39.26 16.28 -41.05
N GLY A 24 -40.13 15.56 -41.75
CA GLY A 24 -41.36 14.99 -41.19
C GLY A 24 -41.16 13.76 -40.29
N LEU A 25 -40.02 13.08 -40.36
CA LEU A 25 -39.73 11.87 -39.57
C LEU A 25 -39.07 12.17 -38.21
N ILE A 26 -38.64 13.42 -37.98
CA ILE A 26 -37.91 13.84 -36.76
C ILE A 26 -38.86 14.55 -35.76
N ILE A 27 -40.09 14.90 -36.15
CA ILE A 27 -41.08 15.62 -35.32
C ILE A 27 -42.31 14.75 -34.97
N LEU A 28 -42.14 13.45 -34.71
CA LEU A 28 -43.27 12.59 -34.33
C LEU A 28 -43.03 11.55 -33.22
N GLU A 29 -41.96 11.69 -32.43
CA GLU A 29 -41.78 10.89 -31.21
C GLU A 29 -41.37 11.76 -30.01
N ALA A 30 -42.05 12.90 -29.84
CA ALA A 30 -42.01 13.67 -28.60
C ALA A 30 -43.28 13.38 -27.79
N GLN A 31 -43.22 12.33 -26.96
CA GLN A 31 -44.13 12.15 -25.83
C GLN A 31 -43.35 12.42 -24.53
N PRO A 32 -43.84 13.28 -23.62
CA PRO A 32 -43.19 13.45 -22.33
C PRO A 32 -43.34 12.15 -21.53
N PRO A 33 -42.29 11.66 -20.83
CA PRO A 33 -42.47 10.51 -19.96
C PRO A 33 -43.40 10.90 -18.81
N LEU A 34 -44.49 10.16 -18.69
CA LEU A 34 -45.38 10.14 -17.54
C LEU A 34 -44.52 9.78 -16.31
N TYR A 35 -44.40 10.68 -15.32
CA TYR A 35 -43.78 10.37 -14.04
C TYR A 35 -44.68 9.36 -13.30
N GLY A 36 -44.45 8.08 -13.56
CA GLY A 36 -44.94 7.00 -12.71
C GLY A 36 -44.25 7.09 -11.35
N THR A 37 -45.02 6.93 -10.29
CA THR A 37 -44.56 6.78 -8.91
C THR A 37 -43.37 5.83 -8.88
N LEU A 38 -42.21 6.30 -8.42
CA LEU A 38 -41.04 5.45 -8.19
C LEU A 38 -41.49 4.29 -7.29
N PRO A 39 -41.22 3.02 -7.65
CA PRO A 39 -41.46 1.91 -6.73
C PRO A 39 -40.67 2.20 -5.45
N ASN A 40 -41.35 2.02 -4.31
CA ASN A 40 -40.76 2.16 -2.99
C ASN A 40 -39.64 1.11 -2.85
N VAL A 41 -38.42 1.48 -3.21
CA VAL A 41 -37.24 0.68 -2.92
C VAL A 41 -37.01 0.80 -1.42
N SER A 42 -37.62 -0.11 -0.68
CA SER A 42 -37.24 -0.40 0.69
C SER A 42 -35.73 -0.57 0.73
N SER A 43 -35.12 0.10 1.70
CA SER A 43 -33.68 0.26 1.96
C SER A 43 -32.84 -1.02 2.08
N ASP A 44 -33.43 -2.19 1.82
CA ASP A 44 -32.93 -3.50 2.25
C ASP A 44 -32.39 -4.37 1.11
N GLU A 45 -32.59 -4.02 -0.18
CA GLU A 45 -32.22 -4.91 -1.31
C GLU A 45 -30.97 -4.50 -2.12
N ALA A 46 -30.33 -3.36 -1.82
CA ALA A 46 -29.14 -2.89 -2.57
C ALA A 46 -27.78 -3.40 -2.03
N ALA A 47 -27.77 -4.26 -1.00
CA ALA A 47 -26.55 -4.65 -0.30
C ALA A 47 -26.30 -6.16 -0.29
N SER A 48 -26.31 -6.84 -1.45
CA SER A 48 -25.98 -8.28 -1.48
C SER A 48 -25.39 -8.81 -2.79
N GLN A 49 -24.54 -8.04 -3.48
CA GLN A 49 -23.63 -8.61 -4.50
C GLN A 49 -22.20 -8.06 -4.37
N GLY A 50 -21.54 -8.41 -3.27
CA GLY A 50 -20.09 -8.30 -3.14
C GLY A 50 -19.44 -9.60 -3.63
N SER A 51 -18.74 -9.54 -4.76
CA SER A 51 -17.83 -10.59 -5.25
C SER A 51 -16.99 -11.15 -4.10
N SER A 52 -17.21 -12.42 -3.72
CA SER A 52 -16.43 -13.18 -2.73
C SER A 52 -15.01 -13.45 -3.23
N ARG A 53 -14.17 -12.42 -3.17
CA ARG A 53 -12.72 -12.56 -3.05
C ARG A 53 -12.41 -12.13 -1.64
N SER A 54 -11.82 -13.01 -0.82
CA SER A 54 -11.18 -12.62 0.43
C SER A 54 -10.11 -11.58 0.08
N LYS A 55 -10.47 -10.30 0.13
CA LYS A 55 -9.54 -9.19 -0.09
C LYS A 55 -8.80 -9.01 1.22
N VAL A 56 -7.68 -9.71 1.35
CA VAL A 56 -6.70 -9.40 2.40
C VAL A 56 -6.36 -7.92 2.27
N ASP A 57 -6.42 -7.17 3.37
CA ASP A 57 -6.14 -5.74 3.38
C ASP A 57 -4.70 -5.51 2.90
N PRO A 58 -4.48 -4.72 1.82
CA PRO A 58 -3.14 -4.43 1.29
C PRO A 58 -2.18 -3.89 2.35
N ARG A 59 -2.70 -3.21 3.37
CA ARG A 59 -1.90 -2.68 4.47
C ARG A 59 -1.40 -3.78 5.39
N ILE A 60 -2.19 -4.82 5.66
CA ILE A 60 -1.74 -6.00 6.43
C ILE A 60 -0.64 -6.74 5.68
N VAL A 61 -0.79 -6.88 4.36
CA VAL A 61 0.24 -7.49 3.51
C VAL A 61 1.52 -6.66 3.55
N SER A 62 1.42 -5.33 3.47
CA SER A 62 2.56 -4.43 3.58
C SER A 62 3.27 -4.57 4.92
N ASP A 63 2.53 -4.53 6.03
CA ASP A 63 3.07 -4.70 7.38
C ASP A 63 3.80 -6.04 7.54
N ALA A 64 3.21 -7.12 7.03
CA ALA A 64 3.82 -8.45 7.09
C ALA A 64 5.12 -8.53 6.28
N ILE A 65 5.14 -7.95 5.07
CA ILE A 65 6.34 -7.89 4.23
C ILE A 65 7.42 -7.05 4.91
N LEU A 66 7.07 -5.91 5.53
CA LEU A 66 8.03 -5.08 6.25
C LEU A 66 8.62 -5.82 7.45
N GLY A 67 7.78 -6.39 8.31
CA GLY A 67 8.24 -7.16 9.48
C GLY A 67 9.11 -8.34 9.09
N LEU A 68 8.69 -9.15 8.10
CA LEU A 68 9.48 -10.30 7.63
C LEU A 68 10.79 -9.88 6.95
N SER A 69 10.80 -8.81 6.15
CA SER A 69 12.03 -8.35 5.46
C SER A 69 13.12 -8.00 6.46
N ASP A 70 12.76 -7.24 7.49
CA ASP A 70 13.69 -6.79 8.51
C ASP A 70 14.08 -7.93 9.45
N GLY A 71 13.11 -8.76 9.86
CA GLY A 71 13.36 -9.96 10.67
C GLY A 71 14.31 -10.94 9.98
N LEU A 72 14.18 -11.14 8.67
CA LEU A 72 15.11 -12.00 7.92
C LEU A 72 16.51 -11.41 7.81
N THR A 73 16.63 -10.07 7.75
CA THR A 73 17.91 -9.43 7.42
C THR A 73 18.73 -9.08 8.65
N VAL A 74 18.11 -8.44 9.66
CA VAL A 74 18.81 -7.84 10.80
C VAL A 74 19.33 -8.91 11.78
N PRO A 75 18.47 -9.81 12.33
CA PRO A 75 18.91 -10.97 13.12
C PRO A 75 19.95 -11.85 12.42
N PHE A 76 19.82 -12.06 11.10
CA PHE A 76 20.82 -12.82 10.34
C PHE A 76 22.17 -12.10 10.34
N ALA A 77 22.20 -10.82 9.97
CA ALA A 77 23.43 -10.04 9.95
C ALA A 77 24.09 -9.98 11.35
N LEU A 78 23.30 -9.79 12.40
CA LEU A 78 23.80 -9.83 13.78
C LEU A 78 24.40 -11.20 14.11
N SER A 79 23.70 -12.30 13.82
CA SER A 79 24.20 -13.65 14.11
C SER A 79 25.49 -13.97 13.35
N ALA A 80 25.60 -13.49 12.10
CA ALA A 80 26.80 -13.59 11.30
C ALA A 80 27.97 -12.81 11.92
N GLY A 81 27.71 -11.57 12.36
CA GLY A 81 28.70 -10.74 13.05
C GLY A 81 29.19 -11.38 14.35
N LEU A 82 28.26 -11.82 15.21
CA LEU A 82 28.59 -12.46 16.49
C LEU A 82 29.32 -13.79 16.32
N SER A 83 29.10 -14.50 15.21
CA SER A 83 29.82 -15.74 14.92
C SER A 83 31.33 -15.53 14.73
N ALA A 84 31.76 -14.30 14.40
CA ALA A 84 33.17 -13.96 14.34
C ALA A 84 33.87 -14.05 15.70
N LEU A 85 33.13 -13.98 16.82
CA LEU A 85 33.65 -14.10 18.19
C LEU A 85 33.93 -15.54 18.63
N GLY A 86 33.54 -16.54 17.84
CA GLY A 86 33.90 -17.94 18.10
C GLY A 86 33.00 -18.69 19.11
N GLU A 87 31.99 -18.06 19.71
CA GLU A 87 31.14 -18.67 20.72
C GLU A 87 29.65 -18.73 20.33
N THR A 88 29.12 -19.95 20.12
CA THR A 88 27.71 -20.19 19.78
C THR A 88 26.74 -19.61 20.80
N LYS A 89 27.09 -19.65 22.10
CA LYS A 89 26.26 -19.11 23.18
C LYS A 89 26.05 -17.60 23.05
N VAL A 90 27.08 -16.86 22.63
CA VAL A 90 26.99 -15.41 22.39
C VAL A 90 26.04 -15.12 21.23
N VAL A 91 26.14 -15.90 20.14
CA VAL A 91 25.24 -15.77 18.98
C VAL A 91 23.79 -16.03 19.37
N VAL A 92 23.52 -17.12 20.10
CA VAL A 92 22.15 -17.50 20.48
C VAL A 92 21.55 -16.50 21.46
N LEU A 93 22.25 -16.15 22.54
CA LEU A 93 21.72 -15.23 23.54
C LEU A 93 21.59 -13.81 23.00
N GLY A 94 22.59 -13.33 22.26
CA GLY A 94 22.58 -12.01 21.63
C GLY A 94 21.48 -11.92 20.56
N GLY A 95 21.35 -12.95 19.72
CA GLY A 95 20.33 -13.04 18.68
C GLY A 95 18.91 -13.11 19.26
N LEU A 96 18.67 -13.90 20.31
CA LEU A 96 17.35 -13.95 20.96
C LEU A 96 17.00 -12.63 21.66
N ALA A 97 17.96 -11.98 22.30
CA ALA A 97 17.76 -10.69 22.94
C ALA A 97 17.40 -9.61 21.91
N GLU A 98 18.14 -9.56 20.81
CA GLU A 98 17.85 -8.65 19.71
C GLU A 98 16.52 -8.97 19.03
N LEU A 99 16.19 -10.25 18.81
CA LEU A 99 14.93 -10.67 18.23
C LEU A 99 13.72 -10.20 19.06
N ALA A 100 13.80 -10.36 20.39
CA ALA A 100 12.76 -9.91 21.30
C ALA A 100 12.65 -8.38 21.32
N ALA A 101 13.77 -7.68 21.45
CA ALA A 101 13.80 -6.21 21.47
C ALA A 101 13.31 -5.61 20.13
N GLY A 102 13.75 -6.17 19.01
CA GLY A 102 13.37 -5.75 17.67
C GLY A 102 11.90 -6.00 17.37
N ALA A 103 11.36 -7.17 17.74
CA ALA A 103 9.94 -7.47 17.57
C ALA A 103 9.03 -6.52 18.37
N ILE A 104 9.39 -6.22 19.63
CA ILE A 104 8.66 -5.25 20.47
C ILE A 104 8.74 -3.85 19.85
N SER A 105 9.95 -3.42 19.45
CA SER A 105 10.19 -2.12 18.85
C SER A 105 9.36 -1.93 17.57
N MET A 106 9.39 -2.91 16.67
CA MET A 106 8.60 -2.91 15.45
C MET A 106 7.09 -2.90 15.71
N GLY A 107 6.62 -3.71 16.66
CA GLY A 107 5.21 -3.74 17.02
C GLY A 107 4.72 -2.40 17.57
N LEU A 108 5.50 -1.77 18.46
CA LEU A 108 5.21 -0.44 18.96
C LEU A 108 5.27 0.62 17.85
N GLY A 109 6.24 0.54 16.95
CA GLY A 109 6.34 1.42 15.77
C GLY A 109 5.10 1.32 14.88
N GLY A 110 4.64 0.09 14.59
CA GLY A 110 3.42 -0.17 13.84
C GLY A 110 2.16 0.35 14.52
N TYR A 111 2.06 0.19 15.85
CA TYR A 111 0.96 0.70 16.65
C TYR A 111 0.88 2.23 16.63
N VAL A 112 2.00 2.90 16.99
CA VAL A 112 2.07 4.35 17.09
C VAL A 112 1.88 4.97 15.71
N GLY A 113 2.51 4.43 14.66
CA GLY A 113 2.33 4.92 13.30
C GLY A 113 0.87 4.89 12.84
N ALA A 114 0.20 3.76 13.03
CA ALA A 114 -1.23 3.63 12.72
C ALA A 114 -2.12 4.55 13.59
N LYS A 115 -1.76 4.76 14.87
CA LYS A 115 -2.48 5.69 15.74
C LYS A 115 -2.31 7.14 15.30
N SER A 116 -1.12 7.52 14.85
CA SER A 116 -0.85 8.84 14.28
C SER A 116 -1.60 9.06 12.97
N GLU A 117 -1.75 8.03 12.13
CA GLU A 117 -2.60 8.11 10.93
C GLU A 117 -4.07 8.35 11.29
N GLU A 118 -4.59 7.68 12.33
CA GLU A 118 -5.95 7.90 12.84
C GLU A 118 -6.14 9.33 13.38
N GLU A 119 -5.17 9.83 14.15
CA GLU A 119 -5.20 11.20 14.67
C GLU A 119 -5.14 12.24 13.55
N SER A 120 -4.27 12.05 12.55
CA SER A 120 -4.19 12.89 11.36
C SER A 120 -5.53 12.93 10.60
N TYR A 121 -6.21 11.78 10.48
CA TYR A 121 -7.54 11.70 9.90
C TYR A 121 -8.57 12.52 10.70
N ASN A 122 -8.58 12.37 12.03
CA ASN A 122 -9.51 13.10 12.89
C ASN A 122 -9.28 14.62 12.88
N THR A 123 -8.03 15.06 12.78
CA THR A 123 -7.70 16.48 12.59
C THR A 123 -8.24 16.98 11.25
N THR A 124 -8.03 16.23 10.18
CA THR A 124 -8.57 16.56 8.85
C THR A 124 -10.10 16.66 8.86
N VAL A 125 -10.79 15.77 9.58
CA VAL A 125 -12.25 15.85 9.75
C VAL A 125 -12.66 17.17 10.40
N ARG A 126 -11.96 17.61 11.46
CA ARG A 126 -12.24 18.88 12.15
C ARG A 126 -12.01 20.08 11.23
N GLU A 127 -10.89 20.10 10.50
CA GLU A 127 -10.56 21.16 9.55
C GLU A 127 -11.61 21.28 8.43
N VAL A 128 -12.05 20.15 7.89
CA VAL A 128 -13.09 20.13 6.85
C VAL A 128 -14.45 20.57 7.41
N ASP A 129 -14.80 20.14 8.62
CA ASP A 129 -16.04 20.59 9.28
C ASP A 129 -16.03 22.11 9.53
N GLU A 130 -14.89 22.68 9.90
CA GLU A 130 -14.71 24.13 10.04
C GLU A 130 -14.78 24.85 8.69
N LEU A 131 -14.14 24.31 7.65
CA LEU A 131 -14.16 24.86 6.29
C LEU A 131 -15.59 24.93 5.75
N VAL A 132 -16.36 23.84 5.89
CA VAL A 132 -17.76 23.76 5.41
C VAL A 132 -18.65 24.77 6.14
N LYS A 133 -18.42 25.00 7.45
CA LYS A 133 -19.22 25.93 8.26
C LYS A 133 -18.84 27.38 8.03
N GLN A 134 -17.55 27.71 8.03
CA GLN A 134 -17.06 29.09 8.05
C GLN A 134 -16.83 29.64 6.64
N LYS A 135 -16.49 28.79 5.67
CA LYS A 135 -16.11 29.19 4.31
C LYS A 135 -16.78 28.31 3.25
N PRO A 136 -18.12 28.25 3.19
CA PRO A 136 -18.83 27.39 2.24
C PRO A 136 -18.49 27.71 0.78
N GLY A 137 -18.21 28.98 0.45
CA GLY A 137 -17.77 29.37 -0.89
C GLY A 137 -16.45 28.72 -1.31
N GLU A 138 -15.50 28.60 -0.38
CA GLU A 138 -14.20 27.95 -0.62
C GLU A 138 -14.38 26.43 -0.78
N ALA A 139 -15.19 25.80 0.08
CA ALA A 139 -15.53 24.37 -0.04
C ALA A 139 -16.12 24.03 -1.43
N HIS A 140 -17.02 24.86 -1.95
CA HIS A 140 -17.59 24.67 -3.29
C HIS A 140 -16.60 24.96 -4.42
N ALA A 141 -15.71 25.93 -4.24
CA ALA A 141 -14.65 26.20 -5.20
C ALA A 141 -13.72 24.98 -5.35
N ILE A 142 -13.44 24.27 -4.25
CA ILE A 142 -12.67 23.02 -4.27
C ILE A 142 -13.39 21.94 -5.08
N VAL A 143 -14.69 21.71 -4.83
CA VAL A 143 -15.51 20.76 -5.61
C VAL A 143 -15.45 21.09 -7.11
N ARG A 144 -15.70 22.35 -7.47
CA ARG A 144 -15.65 22.80 -8.87
C ARG A 144 -14.28 22.57 -9.49
N LYS A 145 -13.21 22.93 -8.78
CA LYS A 145 -11.83 22.74 -9.24
C LYS A 145 -11.50 21.26 -9.47
N THR A 146 -11.91 20.39 -8.56
CA THR A 146 -11.73 18.93 -8.67
C THR A 146 -12.42 18.39 -9.92
N PHE A 147 -13.70 18.71 -10.15
CA PHE A 147 -14.40 18.17 -11.32
C PHE A 147 -13.96 18.81 -12.65
N LYS A 148 -13.55 20.07 -12.61
CA LYS A 148 -12.96 20.74 -13.78
C LYS A 148 -11.68 20.05 -14.26
N SER A 149 -10.85 19.50 -13.36
CA SER A 149 -9.66 18.75 -13.78
C SER A 149 -9.97 17.44 -14.50
N TYR A 150 -11.20 16.92 -14.39
CA TYR A 150 -11.68 15.76 -15.14
C TYR A 150 -12.37 16.13 -16.46
N GLY A 151 -12.42 17.42 -16.84
CA GLY A 151 -13.01 17.86 -18.11
C GLY A 151 -14.54 17.87 -18.15
N LEU A 152 -15.21 17.86 -17.00
CA LEU A 152 -16.67 17.98 -16.91
C LEU A 152 -17.14 19.38 -17.36
N SER A 153 -18.30 19.46 -18.01
CA SER A 153 -18.89 20.75 -18.42
C SER A 153 -19.33 21.56 -17.20
N GLU A 154 -19.30 22.90 -17.31
CA GLU A 154 -19.70 23.78 -16.21
C GLU A 154 -21.17 23.60 -15.79
N SER A 155 -22.04 23.12 -16.69
CA SER A 155 -23.43 22.76 -16.37
C SER A 155 -23.50 21.59 -15.38
N ILE A 156 -22.80 20.48 -15.67
CA ILE A 156 -22.77 19.29 -14.82
C ILE A 156 -22.10 19.61 -13.47
N ILE A 157 -21.00 20.37 -13.49
CA ILE A 157 -20.32 20.77 -12.25
C ILE A 157 -21.25 21.60 -11.35
N SER A 158 -22.06 22.48 -11.95
CA SER A 158 -23.02 23.30 -11.20
C SER A 158 -24.11 22.45 -10.54
N GLU A 159 -24.61 21.41 -11.23
CA GLU A 159 -25.56 20.44 -10.67
C GLU A 159 -24.94 19.62 -9.51
N ILE A 160 -23.71 19.13 -9.68
CA ILE A 160 -23.01 18.40 -8.61
C ILE A 160 -22.82 19.30 -7.38
N CYS A 161 -22.38 20.54 -7.57
CA CYS A 161 -22.24 21.53 -6.50
C CYS A 161 -23.59 21.87 -5.83
N ALA A 162 -24.69 21.89 -6.58
CA ALA A 162 -26.03 22.08 -6.01
C ALA A 162 -26.47 20.86 -5.18
N SER A 163 -26.21 19.64 -5.65
CA SER A 163 -26.53 18.41 -4.92
C SER A 163 -25.73 18.31 -3.61
N LEU A 164 -24.42 18.59 -3.65
CA LEU A 164 -23.57 18.55 -2.46
C LEU A 164 -23.89 19.67 -1.45
N ARG A 165 -24.43 20.81 -1.90
CA ARG A 165 -24.95 21.86 -1.00
C ARG A 165 -26.06 21.37 -0.09
N GLY A 166 -26.94 20.49 -0.58
CA GLY A 166 -28.04 19.91 0.20
C GLY A 166 -27.62 18.85 1.22
N SER A 167 -26.33 18.52 1.33
CA SER A 167 -25.85 17.42 2.18
C SER A 167 -24.44 17.71 2.72
N PRO A 168 -24.30 18.42 3.86
CA PRO A 168 -23.00 18.78 4.42
C PRO A 168 -22.11 17.56 4.72
N ASN A 169 -22.71 16.44 5.13
CA ASN A 169 -21.98 15.19 5.35
C ASN A 169 -21.34 14.66 4.05
N ARG A 170 -22.07 14.69 2.92
CA ARG A 170 -21.54 14.24 1.62
C ARG A 170 -20.47 15.20 1.10
N LEU A 171 -20.64 16.50 1.32
CA LEU A 171 -19.62 17.49 0.99
C LEU A 171 -18.35 17.26 1.80
N ARG A 172 -18.47 17.03 3.11
CA ARG A 172 -17.34 16.69 3.97
C ARG A 172 -16.63 15.43 3.50
N ASP A 173 -17.37 14.35 3.28
CA ASP A 173 -16.80 13.07 2.86
C ASP A 173 -16.11 13.20 1.48
N PHE A 174 -16.69 14.01 0.57
CA PHE A 174 -16.05 14.37 -0.70
C PHE A 174 -14.74 15.12 -0.47
N LEU A 175 -14.71 16.14 0.38
CA LEU A 175 -13.50 16.94 0.64
C LEU A 175 -12.41 16.07 1.27
N ILE A 176 -12.74 15.23 2.25
CA ILE A 176 -11.76 14.32 2.87
C ILE A 176 -11.19 13.36 1.82
N ALA A 177 -12.04 12.75 1.00
CA ALA A 177 -11.62 11.75 0.02
C ALA A 177 -10.88 12.33 -1.20
N PHE A 178 -11.35 13.46 -1.75
CA PHE A 178 -10.83 14.00 -3.01
C PHE A 178 -9.86 15.16 -2.83
N HIS A 179 -10.02 15.97 -1.79
CA HIS A 179 -9.10 17.07 -1.50
C HIS A 179 -7.92 16.61 -0.63
N HIS A 180 -8.21 15.99 0.52
CA HIS A 180 -7.17 15.52 1.44
C HIS A 180 -6.64 14.12 1.12
N LYS A 181 -7.33 13.35 0.25
CA LYS A 181 -6.94 11.98 -0.16
C LYS A 181 -6.78 11.03 1.03
N GLN A 182 -7.58 11.24 2.06
CA GLN A 182 -7.59 10.39 3.24
C GLN A 182 -8.83 9.51 3.28
N SER A 183 -8.71 8.36 3.95
CA SER A 183 -9.80 7.41 4.15
C SER A 183 -9.86 7.00 5.61
N LYS A 184 -11.08 6.87 6.14
CA LYS A 184 -11.28 6.36 7.50
C LYS A 184 -10.69 4.96 7.63
N GLN A 185 -9.89 4.76 8.68
CA GLN A 185 -9.30 3.47 8.98
C GLN A 185 -10.20 2.66 9.93
N PRO A 186 -10.16 1.32 9.88
CA PRO A 186 -10.85 0.50 10.86
C PRO A 186 -10.19 0.67 12.24
N GLY A 187 -11.00 0.71 13.32
CA GLY A 187 -10.50 1.04 14.66
C GLY A 187 -9.49 0.04 15.25
N ASN A 188 -9.44 -1.18 14.72
CA ASN A 188 -8.47 -2.21 15.12
C ASN A 188 -7.15 -2.15 14.33
N ARG A 189 -6.99 -1.22 13.37
CA ARG A 189 -5.83 -1.13 12.48
C ARG A 189 -4.51 -1.02 13.25
N ALA A 190 -4.47 -0.23 14.33
CA ALA A 190 -3.26 -0.04 15.12
C ALA A 190 -2.77 -1.35 15.76
N TYR A 191 -3.67 -2.13 16.35
CA TYR A 191 -3.34 -3.43 16.93
C TYR A 191 -2.94 -4.47 15.88
N ILE A 192 -3.65 -4.49 14.74
CA ILE A 192 -3.32 -5.42 13.64
C ILE A 192 -1.93 -5.11 13.08
N SER A 193 -1.62 -3.83 12.85
CA SER A 193 -0.29 -3.39 12.41
C SER A 193 0.77 -3.84 13.40
N ALA A 194 0.59 -3.53 14.69
CA ALA A 194 1.54 -3.91 15.74
C ALA A 194 1.85 -5.41 15.77
N ILE A 195 0.81 -6.25 15.80
CA ILE A 195 0.95 -7.70 15.86
C ILE A 195 1.59 -8.25 14.59
N THR A 196 1.17 -7.75 13.42
CA THR A 196 1.65 -8.25 12.13
C THR A 196 3.14 -7.93 11.93
N LEU A 197 3.58 -6.71 12.24
CA LEU A 197 5.00 -6.35 12.20
C LEU A 197 5.82 -7.15 13.22
N ALA A 198 5.37 -7.20 14.48
CA ALA A 198 6.11 -7.90 15.55
C ALA A 198 6.27 -9.39 15.25
N LEU A 199 5.19 -10.06 14.83
CA LEU A 199 5.25 -11.49 14.48
C LEU A 199 6.07 -11.72 13.21
N GLY A 200 5.93 -10.86 12.20
CA GLY A 200 6.75 -10.95 10.98
C GLY A 200 8.24 -10.86 11.31
N TYR A 201 8.62 -9.90 12.16
CA TYR A 201 10.00 -9.73 12.62
C TYR A 201 10.49 -10.93 13.42
N PHE A 202 9.71 -11.36 14.41
CA PHE A 202 10.07 -12.47 15.28
C PHE A 202 10.22 -13.79 14.51
N ILE A 203 9.26 -14.11 13.64
CA ILE A 203 9.28 -15.35 12.85
C ILE A 203 10.44 -15.30 11.84
N GLY A 204 10.60 -14.19 11.13
CA GLY A 204 11.70 -14.01 10.18
C GLY A 204 13.07 -14.13 10.85
N GLY A 205 13.24 -13.48 12.00
CA GLY A 205 14.50 -13.44 12.73
C GLY A 205 14.84 -14.69 13.51
N PHE A 206 13.86 -15.54 13.78
CA PHE A 206 14.12 -16.84 14.39
C PHE A 206 14.78 -17.82 13.39
N ILE A 207 14.42 -17.74 12.10
CA ILE A 207 14.94 -18.61 11.04
C ILE A 207 16.48 -18.69 11.00
N PRO A 208 17.23 -17.57 10.95
CA PRO A 208 18.70 -17.62 10.93
C PRO A 208 19.30 -18.20 12.22
N LEU A 209 18.58 -18.18 13.34
CA LEU A 209 19.08 -18.69 14.62
C LEU A 209 18.93 -20.21 14.74
N ILE A 210 17.99 -20.84 14.02
CA ILE A 210 17.70 -22.29 14.11
C ILE A 210 18.98 -23.16 14.03
N PRO A 211 19.90 -22.96 13.07
CA PRO A 211 21.09 -23.81 12.95
C PRO A 211 22.05 -23.71 14.14
N TYR A 212 22.09 -22.58 14.85
CA TYR A 212 22.94 -22.39 16.03
C TYR A 212 22.45 -23.18 17.26
N PHE A 213 21.19 -23.64 17.27
CA PHE A 213 20.71 -24.57 18.30
C PHE A 213 21.07 -26.03 18.01
N CYS A 214 21.29 -26.38 16.75
CA CYS A 214 21.50 -27.76 16.32
C CYS A 214 22.98 -28.12 16.14
N VAL A 215 23.84 -27.14 15.87
CA VAL A 215 25.25 -27.36 15.54
C VAL A 215 26.14 -26.79 16.65
N SER A 216 27.05 -27.63 17.17
CA SER A 216 27.90 -27.25 18.29
C SER A 216 29.03 -26.28 17.89
N GLN A 217 29.58 -26.43 16.69
CA GLN A 217 30.63 -25.55 16.17
C GLN A 217 30.02 -24.30 15.54
N VAL A 218 30.41 -23.12 16.02
CA VAL A 218 29.83 -21.82 15.58
C VAL A 218 30.01 -21.55 14.08
N ILE A 219 31.15 -21.95 13.51
CA ILE A 219 31.45 -21.71 12.08
C ILE A 219 30.58 -22.60 11.19
N ASP A 220 30.39 -23.86 11.56
CA ASP A 220 29.51 -24.78 10.84
C ASP A 220 28.04 -24.35 10.98
N ALA A 221 27.64 -23.88 12.17
CA ALA A 221 26.34 -23.29 12.42
C ALA A 221 26.09 -22.06 11.54
N PHE A 222 27.10 -21.19 11.40
CA PHE A 222 27.05 -20.02 10.53
C PHE A 222 26.88 -20.40 9.05
N TYR A 223 27.65 -21.36 8.52
CA TYR A 223 27.48 -21.79 7.13
C TYR A 223 26.10 -22.42 6.87
N ALA A 224 25.61 -23.21 7.81
CA ALA A 224 24.25 -23.75 7.74
C ALA A 224 23.19 -22.63 7.77
N SER A 225 23.34 -21.64 8.65
CA SER A 225 22.49 -20.45 8.73
C SER A 225 22.50 -19.64 7.44
N ALA A 226 23.69 -19.36 6.89
CA ALA A 226 23.84 -18.65 5.61
C ALA A 226 23.15 -19.39 4.46
N GLY A 227 23.25 -20.72 4.39
CA GLY A 227 22.55 -21.53 3.40
C GLY A 227 21.03 -21.46 3.53
N VAL A 228 20.51 -21.64 4.75
CA VAL A 228 19.06 -21.50 5.05
C VAL A 228 18.56 -20.10 4.68
N MET A 229 19.34 -19.07 5.02
CA MET A 229 18.98 -17.68 4.76
C MET A 229 19.03 -17.31 3.27
N ALA A 230 19.99 -17.82 2.52
CA ALA A 230 20.02 -17.62 1.07
C ALA A 230 18.73 -18.16 0.42
N ILE A 231 18.30 -19.36 0.78
CA ILE A 231 17.06 -19.95 0.27
C ILE A 231 15.85 -19.14 0.74
N THR A 232 15.80 -18.78 2.02
CA THR A 232 14.68 -18.05 2.61
C THR A 232 14.51 -16.67 1.98
N LEU A 233 15.60 -15.92 1.78
CA LEU A 233 15.57 -14.60 1.15
C LEU A 233 15.19 -14.67 -0.33
N LEU A 234 15.65 -15.70 -1.07
CA LEU A 234 15.22 -15.94 -2.45
C LEU A 234 13.70 -16.18 -2.51
N VAL A 235 13.19 -17.10 -1.69
CA VAL A 235 11.77 -17.47 -1.66
C VAL A 235 10.92 -16.28 -1.22
N PHE A 236 11.32 -15.58 -0.16
CA PHE A 236 10.61 -14.42 0.35
C PHE A 236 10.60 -13.26 -0.66
N GLY A 237 11.75 -12.95 -1.27
CA GLY A 237 11.87 -11.91 -2.28
C GLY A 237 11.04 -12.21 -3.55
N TYR A 238 10.94 -13.49 -3.93
CA TYR A 238 10.05 -13.93 -5.00
C TYR A 238 8.58 -13.79 -4.59
N ALA A 239 8.20 -14.34 -3.44
CA ALA A 239 6.82 -14.36 -2.96
C ALA A 239 6.26 -12.95 -2.75
N LYS A 240 7.00 -12.03 -2.13
CA LYS A 240 6.54 -10.64 -1.92
C LYS A 240 6.22 -9.95 -3.25
N THR A 241 7.02 -10.20 -4.29
CA THR A 241 6.83 -9.58 -5.61
C THR A 241 5.65 -10.19 -6.35
N CYS A 242 5.46 -11.52 -6.25
CA CYS A 242 4.30 -12.18 -6.83
C CYS A 242 2.98 -11.80 -6.16
N ILE A 243 2.99 -11.50 -4.85
CA ILE A 243 1.79 -11.00 -4.15
C ILE A 243 1.37 -9.63 -4.71
N VAL A 244 2.33 -8.76 -5.03
CA VAL A 244 2.06 -7.39 -5.51
C VAL A 244 1.78 -7.34 -7.01
N ARG A 245 2.60 -8.01 -7.83
CA ARG A 245 2.53 -7.96 -9.31
C ARG A 245 1.67 -9.07 -9.91
N GLY A 246 1.35 -10.10 -9.15
CA GLY A 246 0.64 -11.29 -9.60
C GLY A 246 1.58 -12.47 -9.90
N TRP A 247 0.98 -13.67 -9.94
CA TRP A 247 1.69 -14.95 -10.03
C TRP A 247 1.91 -15.47 -11.45
N ARG A 248 1.28 -14.85 -12.46
CA ARG A 248 1.29 -15.33 -13.87
C ARG A 248 1.92 -14.29 -14.79
N GLY A 249 2.62 -14.78 -15.81
CA GLY A 249 3.30 -13.96 -16.83
C GLY A 249 4.81 -14.03 -16.68
N ARG A 250 5.53 -14.10 -17.83
CA ARG A 250 6.99 -14.22 -17.86
C ARG A 250 7.67 -13.06 -17.12
N ASP A 251 7.17 -11.84 -17.33
CA ASP A 251 7.74 -10.63 -16.72
C ASP A 251 7.57 -10.60 -15.19
N ASN A 252 6.48 -11.19 -14.67
CA ASN A 252 6.24 -11.29 -13.23
C ASN A 252 7.15 -12.33 -12.56
N ILE A 253 7.42 -13.45 -13.24
CA ILE A 253 8.35 -14.48 -12.74
C ILE A 253 9.77 -13.93 -12.72
N VAL A 254 10.20 -13.24 -13.79
CA VAL A 254 11.53 -12.61 -13.86
C VAL A 254 11.68 -11.56 -12.75
N ALA A 255 10.70 -10.68 -12.58
CA ALA A 255 10.72 -9.69 -11.51
C ALA A 255 10.75 -10.32 -10.10
N GLY A 256 10.06 -11.45 -9.90
CA GLY A 256 10.12 -12.21 -8.66
C GLY A 256 11.53 -12.74 -8.38
N LEU A 257 12.18 -13.32 -9.39
CA LEU A 257 13.54 -13.83 -9.26
C LEU A 257 14.55 -12.71 -9.01
N GLU A 258 14.45 -11.60 -9.73
CA GLU A 258 15.28 -10.41 -9.51
C GLU A 258 15.15 -9.89 -8.07
N SER A 259 13.93 -9.80 -7.55
CA SER A 259 13.67 -9.39 -6.17
C SER A 259 14.22 -10.38 -5.15
N GLY A 260 14.13 -11.69 -5.41
CA GLY A 260 14.77 -12.74 -4.62
C GLY A 260 16.28 -12.52 -4.54
N VAL A 261 16.94 -12.38 -5.68
CA VAL A 261 18.39 -12.14 -5.78
C VAL A 261 18.77 -10.84 -5.06
N GLN A 262 17.98 -9.78 -5.23
CA GLN A 262 18.21 -8.50 -4.55
C GLN A 262 18.16 -8.66 -3.03
N MET A 263 17.20 -9.41 -2.48
CA MET A 263 17.12 -9.66 -1.03
C MET A 263 18.34 -10.45 -0.54
N CYS A 264 18.81 -11.44 -1.29
CA CYS A 264 20.05 -12.15 -0.95
C CYS A 264 21.27 -11.25 -0.96
N LEU A 265 21.39 -10.36 -1.95
CA LEU A 265 22.48 -9.39 -2.01
C LEU A 265 22.46 -8.43 -0.82
N VAL A 266 21.29 -7.89 -0.48
CA VAL A 266 21.13 -7.01 0.68
C VAL A 266 21.47 -7.75 1.98
N GLY A 267 20.96 -8.96 2.17
CA GLY A 267 21.28 -9.80 3.33
C GLY A 267 22.78 -10.14 3.41
N GLY A 268 23.41 -10.47 2.29
CA GLY A 268 24.84 -10.73 2.22
C GLY A 268 25.69 -9.50 2.54
N ILE A 269 25.32 -8.32 2.04
CA ILE A 269 25.98 -7.05 2.37
C ILE A 269 25.82 -6.74 3.86
N ALA A 270 24.62 -6.88 4.41
CA ALA A 270 24.36 -6.62 5.83
C ALA A 270 25.19 -7.56 6.73
N ALA A 271 25.21 -8.86 6.43
CA ALA A 271 26.02 -9.84 7.15
C ALA A 271 27.53 -9.56 7.02
N GLY A 272 28.00 -9.24 5.82
CA GLY A 272 29.40 -8.86 5.58
C GLY A 272 29.80 -7.60 6.34
N ALA A 273 28.93 -6.59 6.39
CA ALA A 273 29.15 -5.37 7.17
C ALA A 273 29.21 -5.66 8.67
N ALA A 274 28.31 -6.49 9.19
CA ALA A 274 28.31 -6.89 10.60
C ALA A 274 29.57 -7.68 10.98
N ILE A 275 29.96 -8.66 10.16
CA ILE A 275 31.21 -9.42 10.35
C ILE A 275 32.42 -8.48 10.32
N GLY A 276 32.48 -7.56 9.34
CA GLY A 276 33.56 -6.59 9.22
C GLY A 276 33.67 -5.69 10.45
N LEU A 277 32.55 -5.16 10.93
CA LEU A 277 32.50 -4.30 12.11
C LEU A 277 32.96 -5.03 13.38
N VAL A 278 32.45 -6.23 13.63
CA VAL A 278 32.85 -7.02 14.81
C VAL A 278 34.34 -7.36 14.76
N ARG A 279 34.84 -7.80 13.60
CA ARG A 279 36.27 -8.11 13.43
C ARG A 279 37.19 -6.90 13.60
N MET A 280 36.77 -5.71 13.15
CA MET A 280 37.56 -4.48 13.33
C MET A 280 37.70 -4.09 14.79
N ILE A 281 36.63 -4.26 15.57
CA ILE A 281 36.64 -3.94 17.01
C ILE A 281 37.48 -4.97 17.77
N ASP A 282 37.28 -6.26 17.49
CA ASP A 282 37.99 -7.36 18.16
C ASP A 282 39.50 -7.35 17.87
N ALA A 283 39.89 -7.01 16.62
CA ALA A 283 41.30 -6.85 16.25
C ALA A 283 41.98 -5.64 16.92
N GLY A 284 41.23 -4.63 17.35
CA GLY A 284 41.74 -3.44 18.04
C GLY A 284 41.87 -3.61 19.57
N SER A 285 41.37 -4.71 20.14
CA SER A 285 41.48 -5.03 21.57
C SER A 285 42.73 -5.84 21.96
N HIS A 286 43.65 -6.04 21.02
CA HIS A 286 44.95 -6.68 21.22
C HIS A 286 46.08 -5.71 20.86
#